data_AF-A0A1M6K9A1-F1
#
_entry.id   AF-A0A1M6K9A1-F1
#
_cell.length_a   1.000
_cell.length_b   1.000
_cell.length_c   1.000
_cell.angle_alpha   90.00
_cell.angle_beta   90.00
_cell.angle_gamma   90.00
#
_symmetry.space_group_name_H-M   'P 1'
#
loop_
_entity.id
_entity.type
_entity.pdbx_description
1 polymer ?
#
loop_
_entity_poly.entity_id
_entity_poly.type
_entity_poly.pdbx_seq_one_letter_code
_entity_poly.pdbx_strand_id
1 'polypeptide(L)'
;MKNKINRMFKNDMILIYVYIALMWTILTVVRNNIKLITNDLSVLMFMNVVWALVLVFGTTALMVVFIHLKKQKERIYSEDIKNGEAFK
;
A
#
# COMPACT_ATOMS: atom_id res chain seq x y z
N MET A 1 -17.28 -13.83 16.78
CA MET A 1 -17.17 -12.49 16.14
C MET A 1 -15.76 -11.89 16.24
N LYS A 2 -15.21 -11.65 17.44
CA LYS A 2 -13.88 -11.01 17.63
C LYS A 2 -12.73 -11.73 16.89
N ASN A 3 -12.71 -13.07 16.87
CA ASN A 3 -11.70 -13.84 16.14
C ASN A 3 -11.78 -13.66 14.61
N LYS A 4 -12.99 -13.51 14.05
CA LYS A 4 -13.23 -13.28 12.61
C LYS A 4 -12.72 -11.89 12.22
N ILE A 5 -13.04 -10.87 13.03
CA ILE A 5 -12.55 -9.49 12.88
C ILE A 5 -11.02 -9.44 12.94
N ASN A 6 -10.41 -10.11 13.92
CA ASN A 6 -8.94 -10.18 14.02
C ASN A 6 -8.29 -10.82 12.80
N ARG A 7 -8.91 -11.87 12.24
CA ARG A 7 -8.39 -12.55 11.04
C ARG A 7 -8.48 -11.65 9.81
N MET A 8 -9.62 -11.00 9.58
CA MET A 8 -9.80 -10.07 8.46
C MET A 8 -8.81 -8.91 8.54
N PHE A 9 -8.71 -8.28 9.71
CA PHE A 9 -7.72 -7.23 9.95
C PHE A 9 -6.29 -7.71 9.65
N LYS A 10 -5.88 -8.88 10.15
CA LYS A 10 -4.53 -9.40 9.88
C LYS A 10 -4.29 -9.62 8.39
N ASN A 11 -5.27 -10.15 7.65
CA ASN A 11 -5.16 -10.34 6.21
C ASN A 11 -4.98 -9.01 5.48
N ASP A 12 -5.78 -8.00 5.81
CA ASP A 12 -5.68 -6.67 5.19
C ASP A 12 -4.34 -6.01 5.51
N MET A 13 -3.83 -6.18 6.75
CA MET A 13 -2.51 -5.67 7.11
C MET A 13 -1.41 -6.33 6.28
N ILE A 14 -1.45 -7.67 6.13
CA ILE A 14 -0.51 -8.40 5.26
C ILE A 14 -0.59 -7.86 3.83
N LEU A 15 -1.80 -7.65 3.32
CA LEU A 15 -2.01 -7.16 1.96
C LEU A 15 -1.45 -5.75 1.77
N ILE A 16 -1.61 -4.85 2.75
CA ILE A 16 -1.00 -3.51 2.73
C ILE A 16 0.53 -3.62 2.68
N TYR A 17 1.15 -4.47 3.50
CA TYR A 17 2.60 -4.65 3.49
C TYR A 17 3.10 -5.22 2.15
N VAL A 18 2.41 -6.21 1.60
CA VAL A 18 2.73 -6.78 0.28
C VAL A 18 2.62 -5.70 -0.80
N TYR A 19 1.59 -4.87 -0.75
CA TYR A 19 1.38 -3.80 -1.73
C TYR A 19 2.50 -2.75 -1.66
N ILE A 20 2.91 -2.34 -0.46
CA ILE A 20 4.05 -1.43 -0.27
C ILE A 20 5.32 -2.05 -0.86
N ALA A 21 5.61 -3.31 -0.54
CA ALA A 21 6.81 -4.00 -1.01
C ALA A 21 6.85 -4.14 -2.54
N LEU A 22 5.72 -4.51 -3.16
CA LEU A 22 5.59 -4.59 -4.61
C LEU A 22 5.77 -3.23 -5.27
N MET A 23 5.13 -2.19 -4.75
CA MET A 23 5.27 -0.82 -5.24
C MET A 23 6.73 -0.37 -5.23
N TRP A 24 7.43 -0.56 -4.11
CA TRP A 24 8.86 -0.23 -3.99
C TRP A 24 9.71 -0.99 -5.00
N THR A 25 9.45 -2.28 -5.15
CA THR A 25 10.19 -3.15 -6.07
C THR A 25 10.01 -2.69 -7.51
N ILE A 26 8.77 -2.52 -7.96
CA ILE A 26 8.45 -2.11 -9.34
C ILE A 26 9.07 -0.75 -9.64
N LEU A 27 8.90 0.24 -8.75
CA LEU A 27 9.45 1.58 -8.96
C LEU A 27 10.98 1.57 -9.05
N THR A 28 11.64 0.75 -8.21
CA THR A 28 13.10 0.61 -8.24
C THR A 28 13.58 -0.07 -9.52
N VAL A 29 12.88 -1.11 -9.98
CA VAL A 29 13.17 -1.78 -11.25
C VAL A 29 13.04 -0.81 -12.42
N VAL A 30 11.93 -0.06 -12.50
CA VAL A 30 11.72 0.92 -13.58
C VAL A 30 12.83 1.98 -13.57
N ARG A 31 13.15 2.54 -12.39
CA ARG A 31 14.25 3.51 -12.25
C ARG A 31 15.59 2.96 -12.73
N ASN A 32 15.90 1.71 -12.38
CA ASN A 32 17.17 1.09 -12.78
C ASN A 32 17.21 0.80 -14.28
N ASN A 33 16.09 0.41 -14.89
CA ASN A 33 16.02 0.24 -16.35
C ASN A 33 16.28 1.57 -17.09
N ILE A 34 15.72 2.68 -16.60
CA ILE A 34 15.96 3.99 -17.22
C ILE A 34 17.45 4.37 -17.16
N LYS A 35 18.13 4.08 -16.04
CA LYS A 35 19.59 4.29 -15.92
C LYS A 35 20.43 3.50 -16.92
N LEU A 36 19.93 2.36 -17.40
CA LEU A 36 20.62 1.55 -18.41
C LEU A 36 20.42 2.09 -19.82
N ILE A 37 19.37 2.88 -20.05
CA ILE A 37 18.96 3.37 -21.38
C ILE A 37 19.51 4.77 -21.66
N THR A 38 19.70 5.61 -20.64
CA THR A 38 20.20 6.98 -20.80
C THR A 38 21.30 7.35 -19.82
N ASN A 39 22.27 8.13 -20.31
CA ASN A 39 23.32 8.77 -19.50
C ASN A 39 23.06 10.27 -19.29
N ASP A 40 21.91 10.79 -19.73
CA ASP A 40 21.55 12.19 -19.53
C ASP A 40 21.27 12.47 -18.06
N LEU A 41 22.13 13.30 -17.45
CA LEU A 41 22.05 13.65 -16.04
C LEU A 41 20.72 14.32 -15.66
N SER A 42 20.16 15.16 -16.52
CA SER A 42 18.89 15.85 -16.27
C SER A 42 17.74 14.86 -16.19
N VAL A 43 17.70 13.88 -17.10
CA VAL A 43 16.68 12.82 -17.09
C VAL A 43 16.80 11.96 -15.83
N LEU A 44 18.03 11.61 -15.43
CA LEU A 44 18.26 10.82 -14.22
C LEU A 44 17.86 11.56 -12.95
N MET A 45 18.16 12.86 -12.84
CA MET A 45 17.74 13.69 -11.70
C MET A 45 16.22 13.79 -11.62
N PHE A 46 15.56 14.09 -12.75
CA PHE A 46 14.10 14.16 -12.82
C PHE A 46 13.46 12.85 -12.36
N MET A 47 13.93 11.72 -12.89
CA MET A 47 13.41 10.42 -12.48
C MET A 47 13.65 10.08 -11.01
N ASN A 48 14.78 10.50 -10.43
CA ASN A 48 15.03 10.31 -9.00
C ASN A 48 14.02 11.08 -8.14
N VAL A 49 13.69 12.32 -8.52
CA VAL A 49 12.72 13.15 -7.80
C VAL A 49 11.32 12.54 -7.92
N VAL A 50 10.90 12.16 -9.13
CA VAL A 50 9.59 11.51 -9.35
C VAL A 50 9.49 10.21 -8.56
N TRP A 51 10.51 9.35 -8.62
CA TRP A 51 10.57 8.11 -7.86
C TRP A 51 10.42 8.36 -6.34
N ALA A 52 11.15 9.35 -5.80
CA ALA A 52 11.09 9.69 -4.39
C ALA A 52 9.70 10.23 -3.98
N LEU A 53 9.10 11.11 -4.78
CA LEU A 53 7.78 11.65 -4.52
C LEU A 53 6.73 10.52 -4.49
N VAL A 54 6.70 9.68 -5.52
CA VAL A 54 5.73 8.58 -5.60
C VAL A 54 5.88 7.61 -4.43
N LEU A 55 7.12 7.29 -4.03
CA LEU A 55 7.36 6.46 -2.85
C LEU A 55 6.83 7.10 -1.57
N VAL A 56 7.14 8.36 -1.31
CA VAL A 56 6.71 9.06 -0.10
C VAL A 56 5.19 9.17 -0.04
N PHE A 57 4.56 9.60 -1.14
CA PHE A 57 3.10 9.74 -1.18
C PHE A 57 2.39 8.39 -1.08
N GLY A 58 2.83 7.39 -1.84
CA GLY A 58 2.24 6.05 -1.83
C GLY A 58 2.35 5.37 -0.46
N THR A 59 3.52 5.46 0.18
CA THR A 59 3.71 4.90 1.54
C THR A 59 2.89 5.65 2.59
N THR A 60 2.86 6.98 2.53
CA THR A 60 2.08 7.79 3.49
C THR A 60 0.59 7.51 3.36
N ALA A 61 0.06 7.43 2.14
CA ALA A 61 -1.34 7.11 1.90
C ALA A 61 -1.71 5.74 2.51
N LEU A 62 -0.90 4.71 2.26
CA LEU A 62 -1.11 3.38 2.82
C LEU A 62 -0.95 3.34 4.35
N MET A 63 -0.06 4.15 4.90
CA MET A 63 0.11 4.30 6.35
C MET A 63 -1.11 4.96 7.00
N VAL A 64 -1.73 5.94 6.35
CA VAL A 64 -2.99 6.55 6.81
C VAL A 64 -4.11 5.51 6.81
N VAL A 65 -4.23 4.70 5.75
CA VAL A 65 -5.21 3.60 5.69
C VAL A 65 -4.97 2.60 6.83
N PHE A 66 -3.72 2.22 7.08
CA PHE A 66 -3.36 1.35 8.20
C PHE A 66 -3.82 1.93 9.54
N ILE A 67 -3.55 3.21 9.80
CA ILE A 67 -3.97 3.89 11.04
C ILE A 67 -5.50 3.92 11.14
N HIS A 68 -6.19 4.22 10.05
CA HIS A 68 -7.64 4.26 10.01
C HIS A 68 -8.26 2.89 10.32
N LEU A 69 -7.79 1.84 9.65
CA LEU A 69 -8.23 0.46 9.89
C LEU A 69 -7.94 0.01 11.32
N LYS A 70 -6.79 0.37 11.88
CA LYS A 70 -6.44 0.05 13.27
C LYS A 70 -7.37 0.74 14.27
N LYS A 71 -7.71 2.02 14.04
CA LYS A 71 -8.58 2.80 14.93
C LYS A 71 -10.05 2.38 14.85
N GLN A 72 -10.56 2.05 13.66
CA GLN A 72 -11.98 1.76 13.45
C GLN A 72 -12.30 0.28 13.20
N LYS A 73 -11.33 -0.61 13.47
CA LYS A 73 -11.41 -2.05 13.23
C LYS A 73 -12.75 -2.68 13.66
N GLU A 74 -13.16 -2.50 14.91
CA GLU A 74 -14.36 -3.17 15.41
C GLU A 74 -15.63 -2.73 14.69
N ARG A 75 -15.73 -1.44 14.33
CA ARG A 75 -16.87 -0.89 13.60
C ARG A 75 -16.90 -1.41 12.15
N ILE A 76 -15.83 -1.20 11.40
CA ILE A 76 -15.74 -1.55 9.97
C ILE A 76 -16.00 -3.05 9.77
N TYR A 77 -15.26 -3.91 10.46
CA TYR A 77 -15.39 -5.35 10.23
C TYR A 77 -16.66 -5.96 10.81
N SER A 78 -17.29 -5.34 11.81
CA SER A 78 -18.61 -5.80 12.28
C SER A 78 -19.72 -5.43 11.31
N GLU A 79 -19.65 -4.25 10.69
CA GLU A 79 -20.52 -3.84 9.58
C GLU A 79 -20.33 -4.78 8.37
N ASP A 80 -19.08 -5.06 7.96
CA ASP A 80 -18.79 -5.98 6.84
C ASP A 80 -19.31 -7.40 7.07
N ILE A 81 -19.16 -7.92 8.30
CA ILE A 81 -19.65 -9.25 8.64
C ILE A 81 -21.18 -9.28 8.60
N LYS A 82 -21.85 -8.26 9.16
CA LYS A 82 -23.33 -8.17 9.14
C LYS A 82 -23.86 -8.04 7.73
N ASN A 83 -23.24 -7.18 6.91
CA ASN A 83 -23.63 -7.00 5.52
C ASN A 83 -23.38 -8.28 4.70
N GLY A 84 -22.22 -8.92 4.85
CA GLY A 84 -21.89 -10.17 4.16
C GLY A 84 -22.74 -11.37 4.59
N GLU A 85 -23.32 -11.35 5.79
CA GLU A 85 -24.30 -12.34 6.25
C GLU A 85 -25.72 -12.03 5.77
N ALA A 86 -26.05 -10.76 5.47
CA ALA A 86 -27.34 -10.36 4.91
C ALA A 86 -27.51 -10.71 3.41
N PHE A 87 -26.40 -10.94 2.70
CA PHE A 87 -26.39 -11.34 1.28
C PHE A 87 -26.14 -12.85 1.07
N LYS A 88 -26.18 -13.66 2.14
CA LYS A 88 -26.10 -15.12 2.10
C LYS A 88 -27.45 -15.74 2.42
#